data_AF-A0A132SMH9-F1
#
_entry.id   AF-A0A132SMH9-F1
#
_cell.length_a   1.000
_cell.length_b   1.000
_cell.length_c   1.000
_cell.angle_alpha   90.00
_cell.angle_beta   90.00
_cell.angle_gamma   90.00
#
_symmetry.space_group_name_H-M   'P 1'
#
loop_
_entity.id
_entity.type
_entity.pdbx_description
1 polymer ?
#
loop_
_entity_poly.entity_id
_entity_poly.type
_entity_poly.pdbx_seq_one_letter_code
_entity_poly.pdbx_strand_id
1 'polypeptide(L)'
;MLSTTAAIAVIVGLSAWHLYNRRHPGWQASADGRFFIRCGYPLVAVATYWLTTAPTATTWEWAMGNAWALAAVMSFVAGFNALNRATAEHAQLAVQIETIEPATGRLRY
;
A
#
# COMPACT_ATOMS: atom_id res chain seq x y z
N MET A 1 30.57 2.32 -1.73
CA MET A 1 30.17 1.00 -2.26
C MET A 1 28.88 0.51 -1.59
N LEU A 2 28.81 0.36 -0.25
CA LEU A 2 27.61 -0.14 0.46
C LEU A 2 26.31 0.66 0.16
N SER A 3 26.39 1.99 0.10
CA SER A 3 25.22 2.86 -0.12
C SER A 3 24.61 2.73 -1.53
N THR A 4 25.42 2.57 -2.58
CA THR A 4 24.92 2.41 -3.96
C THR A 4 24.21 1.08 -4.14
N THR A 5 24.77 -0.01 -3.61
CA THR A 5 24.14 -1.33 -3.65
C THR A 5 22.81 -1.34 -2.89
N ALA A 6 22.76 -0.71 -1.71
CA ALA A 6 21.53 -0.57 -0.94
C ALA A 6 20.46 0.23 -1.70
N ALA A 7 20.84 1.33 -2.37
CA ALA A 7 19.92 2.11 -3.18
C ALA A 7 19.33 1.30 -4.34
N ILE A 8 20.16 0.56 -5.07
CA ILE A 8 19.69 -0.32 -6.15
C ILE A 8 18.75 -1.39 -5.61
N ALA A 9 19.11 -2.04 -4.49
CA ALA A 9 18.28 -3.06 -3.87
C ALA A 9 16.91 -2.51 -3.44
N VAL A 10 16.85 -1.32 -2.85
CA VAL A 10 15.60 -0.65 -2.48
C VAL A 10 14.76 -0.34 -3.72
N ILE A 11 15.36 0.23 -4.77
CA ILE A 11 14.62 0.58 -5.99
C ILE A 11 14.02 -0.67 -6.65
N VAL A 12 14.83 -1.72 -6.83
CA VAL A 12 14.39 -2.97 -7.45
C VAL A 12 13.33 -3.66 -6.58
N GLY A 13 13.56 -3.75 -5.28
CA GLY A 13 12.64 -4.37 -4.32
C GLY A 13 11.30 -3.64 -4.26
N LEU A 14 11.31 -2.31 -4.14
CA LEU A 14 10.08 -1.51 -4.13
C LEU A 14 9.34 -1.54 -5.47
N SER A 15 10.06 -1.58 -6.59
CA SER A 15 9.45 -1.69 -7.92
C SER A 15 8.76 -3.04 -8.11
N ALA A 16 9.43 -4.14 -7.74
CA ALA A 16 8.84 -5.48 -7.78
C ALA A 16 7.63 -5.58 -6.84
N TRP A 17 7.76 -5.06 -5.62
CA TRP A 17 6.67 -5.00 -4.65
C TRP A 17 5.50 -4.16 -5.15
N HIS A 18 5.76 -3.03 -5.80
CA HIS A 18 4.71 -2.20 -6.41
C HIS A 18 3.96 -2.95 -7.50
N LEU A 19 4.68 -3.63 -8.41
CA LEU A 19 4.06 -4.44 -9.46
C LEU A 19 3.19 -5.56 -8.88
N TYR A 20 3.64 -6.19 -7.79
CA TYR A 20 2.85 -7.19 -7.07
C TYR A 20 1.58 -6.57 -6.46
N ASN A 21 1.70 -5.46 -5.73
CA ASN A 21 0.56 -4.81 -5.07
C ASN A 21 -0.49 -4.27 -6.05
N ARG A 22 -0.08 -3.86 -7.25
CA ARG A 22 -1.01 -3.41 -8.31
C ARG A 22 -1.97 -4.51 -8.76
N ARG A 23 -1.66 -5.78 -8.51
CA ARG A 23 -2.55 -6.92 -8.80
C ARG A 23 -3.64 -7.11 -7.76
N HIS A 24 -3.62 -6.36 -6.66
CA HIS A 24 -4.63 -6.47 -5.61
C HIS A 24 -6.02 -6.08 -6.15
N PRO A 25 -7.09 -6.86 -5.88
CA PRO A 25 -8.45 -6.59 -6.40
C PRO A 25 -8.96 -5.19 -6.06
N GLY A 26 -8.75 -4.74 -4.82
CA GLY A 26 -9.12 -3.40 -4.37
C GLY A 26 -8.28 -2.25 -4.94
N TRP A 27 -7.23 -2.50 -5.72
CA TRP A 27 -6.27 -1.47 -6.15
C TRP A 27 -6.93 -0.35 -6.97
N GLN A 28 -7.83 -0.69 -7.88
CA GLN A 28 -8.55 0.33 -8.67
C GLN A 28 -9.73 0.95 -7.92
N ALA A 29 -10.26 0.25 -6.91
CA ALA A 29 -11.42 0.65 -6.14
C ALA A 29 -11.09 1.70 -5.07
N SER A 30 -9.93 1.61 -4.43
CA SER A 30 -9.60 2.43 -3.26
C SER A 30 -8.51 3.46 -3.54
N ALA A 31 -8.90 4.73 -3.60
CA ALA A 31 -7.96 5.84 -3.74
C ALA A 31 -7.06 5.98 -2.50
N ASP A 32 -7.63 5.86 -1.30
CA ASP A 32 -6.92 5.93 -0.02
C ASP A 32 -5.89 4.81 0.12
N GLY A 33 -6.26 3.58 -0.25
CA GLY A 33 -5.35 2.44 -0.19
C GLY A 33 -4.12 2.65 -1.08
N ARG A 34 -4.32 3.20 -2.29
CA ARG A 34 -3.22 3.58 -3.17
C ARG A 34 -2.40 4.73 -2.61
N PHE A 35 -3.02 5.72 -1.98
CA PHE A 35 -2.33 6.86 -1.39
C PHE A 35 -1.38 6.39 -0.29
N PHE A 36 -1.88 5.66 0.72
CA PHE A 36 -1.05 5.19 1.83
C PHE A 36 0.07 4.24 1.35
N ILE A 37 -0.21 3.30 0.43
CA ILE A 37 0.85 2.44 -0.12
C ILE A 37 1.93 3.26 -0.84
N ARG A 38 1.55 4.28 -1.62
CA ARG A 38 2.52 5.15 -2.30
C ARG A 38 3.30 6.03 -1.32
N CYS A 39 2.68 6.48 -0.22
CA CYS A 39 3.36 7.16 0.87
C CYS A 39 4.38 6.26 1.57
N GLY A 40 4.13 4.96 1.69
CA GLY A 40 5.08 4.01 2.26
C GLY A 40 6.42 3.94 1.52
N TYR A 41 6.44 4.07 0.19
CA TYR A 41 7.67 3.95 -0.62
C TYR A 41 8.77 4.97 -0.29
N PRO A 42 8.50 6.30 -0.30
CA PRO A 42 9.51 7.27 0.11
C PRO A 42 9.92 7.11 1.58
N LEU A 43 9.01 6.66 2.46
CA LEU A 43 9.36 6.40 3.87
C LEU A 43 10.38 5.26 3.99
N VAL A 44 10.27 4.19 3.21
CA VAL A 44 11.27 3.11 3.13
C VAL A 44 12.62 3.64 2.62
N ALA A 45 12.61 4.52 1.62
CA ALA A 45 13.83 5.12 1.10
C ALA A 45 14.54 5.98 2.16
N VAL A 46 13.79 6.82 2.87
CA VAL A 46 14.30 7.64 3.98
C VAL A 46 14.82 6.77 5.12
N ALA A 47 14.10 5.72 5.50
CA ALA A 47 14.54 4.76 6.51
C ALA A 47 15.86 4.10 6.12
N THR A 48 15.97 3.65 4.86
CA THR A 48 17.19 3.00 4.37
C THR A 48 18.37 3.97 4.35
N TYR A 49 18.15 5.22 3.95
CA TYR A 49 19.19 6.25 4.01
C TYR A 49 19.77 6.34 5.43
N TRP A 50 18.92 6.61 6.43
CA TRP A 50 19.36 6.76 7.81
C TRP A 50 20.08 5.52 8.36
N LEU A 51 19.55 4.32 8.08
CA LEU A 51 20.16 3.06 8.52
C LEU A 51 21.50 2.78 7.84
N THR A 52 21.68 3.14 6.57
CA THR A 52 22.95 2.96 5.86
C THR A 52 24.00 4.00 6.21
N THR A 53 23.58 5.16 6.71
CA THR A 53 24.47 6.21 7.23
C THR A 53 24.80 6.06 8.71
N ALA A 54 24.06 5.23 9.45
CA ALA A 54 24.27 5.04 10.88
C ALA A 54 25.64 4.41 11.17
N PRO A 55 26.51 5.06 11.97
CA PRO A 55 27.83 4.52 12.28
C PRO A 55 27.79 3.23 13.10
N THR A 56 26.82 3.11 14.01
CA THR A 56 26.57 1.92 14.84
C THR A 56 25.07 1.74 15.07
N ALA A 57 24.67 0.59 15.60
CA ALA A 57 23.27 0.27 15.91
C ALA A 57 22.71 0.97 17.16
N THR A 58 23.42 1.95 17.71
CA THR A 58 23.03 2.65 18.95
C THR A 58 22.99 4.17 18.79
N THR A 59 23.34 4.70 17.61
CA THR A 59 23.31 6.14 17.37
C THR A 59 21.91 6.63 17.02
N TRP A 60 21.71 7.96 17.08
CA TRP A 60 20.43 8.58 16.80
C TRP A 60 19.98 8.38 15.34
N GLU A 61 20.91 8.23 14.38
CA GLU A 61 20.62 7.90 12.98
C GLU A 61 19.93 6.54 12.88
N TRP A 62 20.38 5.56 13.67
CA TRP A 62 19.74 4.25 13.72
C TRP A 62 18.32 4.36 14.26
N ALA A 63 18.10 5.13 15.33
CA ALA A 63 16.77 5.36 15.88
C ALA A 63 15.83 6.05 14.86
N MET A 64 16.34 7.06 14.15
CA MET A 64 15.61 7.77 13.09
C MET A 64 15.22 6.82 11.95
N GLY A 65 16.16 5.98 11.50
CA GLY A 65 15.92 4.97 10.48
C GLY A 65 14.80 4.00 10.85
N ASN A 66 14.80 3.50 12.09
CA ASN A 66 13.74 2.63 12.60
C ASN A 66 12.39 3.34 12.74
N ALA A 67 12.38 4.61 13.16
CA ALA A 67 11.15 5.39 13.24
C ALA A 67 10.49 5.56 11.86
N TRP A 68 11.28 5.87 10.83
CA TRP A 68 10.77 5.95 9.45
C TRP A 68 10.37 4.58 8.90
N ALA A 69 11.07 3.50 9.25
CA ALA A 69 10.68 2.15 8.89
C ALA A 69 9.31 1.78 9.49
N LEU A 70 9.09 2.11 10.77
CA LEU A 70 7.81 1.91 11.43
C LEU A 70 6.69 2.74 10.77
N ALA A 71 6.96 4.00 10.44
CA ALA A 71 6.01 4.84 9.72
C ALA A 71 5.65 4.25 8.34
N ALA A 72 6.63 3.69 7.62
CA ALA A 72 6.40 3.00 6.36
C ALA A 72 5.47 1.78 6.54
N VAL A 73 5.74 0.94 7.54
CA VAL A 73 4.88 -0.21 7.89
C VAL A 73 3.46 0.23 8.19
N MET A 74 3.28 1.25 9.02
CA MET A 74 1.95 1.79 9.35
C MET A 74 1.22 2.30 8.11
N SER A 75 1.94 2.96 7.19
CA SER A 75 1.38 3.40 5.91
C SER A 75 0.92 2.21 5.06
N PHE A 76 1.73 1.15 4.95
CA PHE A 76 1.33 -0.05 4.21
C PHE A 76 0.13 -0.75 4.85
N VAL A 77 0.10 -0.90 6.18
CA VAL A 77 -1.03 -1.51 6.90
C VAL A 77 -2.32 -0.72 6.67
N ALA A 78 -2.28 0.60 6.84
CA ALA A 78 -3.43 1.46 6.56
C ALA A 78 -3.89 1.33 5.10
N GLY A 79 -2.94 1.29 4.17
CA GLY A 79 -3.21 1.13 2.76
C GLY A 79 -3.89 -0.20 2.42
N PHE A 80 -3.36 -1.33 2.88
CA PHE A 80 -3.95 -2.65 2.64
C PHE A 80 -5.31 -2.81 3.32
N ASN A 81 -5.49 -2.25 4.52
CA ASN A 81 -6.81 -2.22 5.17
C ASN A 81 -7.84 -1.46 4.32
N ALA A 82 -7.46 -0.31 3.75
CA ALA A 82 -8.33 0.45 2.87
C ALA A 82 -8.62 -0.26 1.53
N LEU A 83 -7.67 -1.03 0.98
CA LEU A 83 -7.89 -1.87 -0.20
C LEU A 83 -8.88 -3.00 0.09
N ASN A 84 -8.71 -3.68 1.23
CA ASN A 84 -9.57 -4.78 1.66
C ASN A 84 -10.99 -4.31 1.93
N ARG A 85 -11.14 -3.16 2.60
CA ARG A 85 -12.45 -2.56 2.87
C ARG A 85 -13.21 -2.26 1.57
N ALA A 86 -12.58 -1.62 0.60
CA ALA A 86 -13.24 -1.32 -0.68
C ALA A 86 -13.65 -2.60 -1.45
N THR A 87 -12.86 -3.67 -1.33
CA THR A 87 -13.22 -4.97 -1.94
C THR A 87 -14.45 -5.57 -1.26
N ALA A 88 -14.54 -5.48 0.07
CA ALA A 88 -15.69 -5.96 0.84
C ALA A 88 -16.96 -5.13 0.55
N GLU A 89 -16.84 -3.80 0.47
CA GLU A 89 -17.95 -2.91 0.11
C GLU A 89 -18.51 -3.22 -1.28
N HIS A 90 -17.64 -3.44 -2.27
CA HIS A 90 -18.08 -3.85 -3.61
C HIS A 90 -18.77 -5.21 -3.63
N ALA A 91 -18.28 -6.19 -2.86
CA ALA A 91 -18.94 -7.49 -2.75
C ALA A 91 -20.34 -7.37 -2.13
N GLN A 92 -20.49 -6.53 -1.10
CA GLN A 92 -21.79 -6.27 -0.46
C GLN A 92 -22.76 -5.58 -1.43
N LEU A 93 -22.30 -4.59 -2.19
CA LEU A 93 -23.11 -3.91 -3.20
C LEU A 93 -23.55 -4.85 -4.33
N ALA A 94 -22.66 -5.75 -4.78
CA ALA A 94 -23.01 -6.74 -5.79
C ALA A 94 -24.15 -7.65 -5.32
N VAL A 95 -24.06 -8.17 -4.10
CA VAL A 95 -25.14 -8.98 -3.49
C VAL A 95 -26.45 -8.19 -3.40
N GLN A 96 -26.40 -6.91 -2.97
CA GLN A 96 -27.60 -6.08 -2.91
C GLN A 96 -28.25 -5.92 -4.29
N ILE A 97 -27.47 -5.65 -5.34
CA ILE A 97 -27.99 -5.52 -6.71
C ILE A 97 -28.59 -6.84 -7.20
N GLU A 98 -27.97 -7.98 -6.92
CA GLU A 98 -28.47 -9.30 -7.30
C GLU A 98 -29.80 -9.65 -6.60
N THR A 99 -30.05 -9.10 -5.41
CA THR A 99 -31.32 -9.30 -4.68
C THR A 99 -32.45 -8.38 -5.14
N ILE A 100 -32.18 -7.40 -6.02
CA ILE A 100 -33.24 -6.56 -6.60
C ILE A 100 -33.99 -7.39 -7.63
N GLU A 101 -35.25 -7.72 -7.35
CA GLU A 101 -36.10 -8.46 -8.28
C GLU A 101 -36.19 -7.70 -9.61
N PRO A 102 -35.89 -8.33 -10.75
CA PRO A 102 -35.92 -7.64 -12.04
C PRO A 102 -37.33 -7.11 -12.29
N ALA A 103 -37.42 -5.83 -12.67
CA ALA A 103 -38.69 -5.20 -13.01
C ALA A 103 -39.31 -5.92 -14.22
N THR A 104 -40.13 -6.94 -13.96
CA THR A 104 -40.89 -7.71 -14.95
C THR A 104 -42.12 -6.96 -15.46
N GLY A 105 -42.21 -5.66 -15.16
CA GLY A 105 -43.27 -4.77 -15.62
C GLY A 105 -43.30 -4.70 -17.14
N ARG A 106 -44.20 -5.47 -17.77
CA ARG A 106 -44.60 -5.28 -19.16
C ARG A 106 -45.06 -3.84 -19.33
N LEU A 107 -44.29 -3.05 -20.09
CA LEU A 107 -44.74 -1.77 -20.62
C LEU A 107 -45.96 -2.04 -21.51
N ARG A 108 -47.16 -1.85 -20.97
CA ARG A 108 -48.40 -1.79 -21.75
C ARG A 108 -48.44 -0.41 -22.42
N TYR A 109 -48.11 -0.39 -23.70
CA TYR A 109 -48.55 0.67 -24.63
C TYR A 109 -49.95 0.33 -25.13
#